data_AF-A0A819G318-F1
#
_entry.id   AF-A0A819G318-F1
#
_cell.length_a   1.000
_cell.length_b   1.000
_cell.length_c   1.000
_cell.angle_alpha   90.00
_cell.angle_beta   90.00
_cell.angle_gamma   90.00
#
_symmetry.space_group_name_H-M   'P 1'
#
loop_
_entity.id
_entity.type
_entity.pdbx_description
1 polymer ?
#
loop_
_entity_poly.entity_id
_entity_poly.type
_entity_poly.pdbx_seq_one_letter_code
_entity_poly.pdbx_strand_id
1 'polypeptide(L)'
;MACRPFIKNGSRLLRPILFNRIIVNGTQDKPPFPRVLPVGLPLQNELPEVKYVPDTPPNHLVYPNMSRRLLECRGVEIVHDKLIHKQFGIMALAPGLMKEGHFNTIRDMVNKRIDMERCFSIWRVDPPWHPWYFKGLNKKRGAGKGSIEFFVTPVKTNRIIIEIGGTLSFDYLYRTLLSIAEALPFPAIPVSQELLDKWDAERKQLQEKNVNPLRWEYLIRNNIMNCHRFTDFYDIEFARYGPKVR
;
A
#
# COMPACT_ATOMS: atom_id res chain seq x y z
N MET A 1 46.40 18.19 56.39
CA MET A 1 47.34 17.06 56.44
C MET A 1 46.88 16.08 57.50
N ALA A 2 47.12 14.80 57.24
CA ALA A 2 46.90 13.62 58.08
C ALA A 2 45.46 13.08 58.20
N CYS A 3 45.25 12.01 57.44
CA CYS A 3 44.15 11.05 57.48
C CYS A 3 44.34 10.02 58.61
N ARG A 4 43.17 9.51 59.09
CA ARG A 4 42.89 8.19 59.71
C ARG A 4 43.19 8.03 61.22
N PRO A 5 42.31 7.33 61.98
CA PRO A 5 42.06 5.90 61.78
C PRO A 5 40.60 5.46 61.63
N PHE A 6 40.48 4.32 60.97
CA PHE A 6 39.29 3.54 60.67
C PHE A 6 39.01 2.62 61.86
N ILE A 7 37.87 2.78 62.54
CA ILE A 7 37.40 1.85 63.57
C ILE A 7 35.95 1.46 63.27
N LYS A 8 35.77 0.15 63.12
CA LYS A 8 34.54 -0.58 62.84
C LYS A 8 33.46 -0.25 63.87
N ASN A 9 32.24 0.06 63.44
CA ASN A 9 31.04 -0.10 64.25
C ASN A 9 29.78 -0.19 63.38
N GLY A 10 28.89 -1.11 63.74
CA GLY A 10 27.47 -0.99 63.40
C GLY A 10 26.96 -1.95 62.33
N SER A 11 26.83 -3.23 62.70
CA SER A 11 25.85 -4.13 62.12
C SER A 11 24.43 -3.54 62.22
N ARG A 12 23.94 -2.93 61.14
CA ARG A 12 22.50 -2.80 60.87
C ARG A 12 22.23 -3.45 59.53
N LEU A 13 21.97 -4.76 59.61
CA LEU A 13 21.33 -5.52 58.56
C LEU A 13 19.99 -4.82 58.27
N LEU A 14 19.93 -4.04 57.19
CA LEU A 14 18.66 -3.77 56.53
C LEU A 14 18.15 -5.13 56.09
N ARG A 15 17.16 -5.67 56.83
CA ARG A 15 16.43 -6.86 56.38
C ARG A 15 15.90 -6.51 54.99
N PRO A 16 16.24 -7.26 53.92
CA PRO A 16 15.55 -7.08 52.67
C PRO A 16 14.08 -7.36 52.98
N ILE A 17 13.23 -6.36 52.73
CA ILE A 17 11.79 -6.56 52.74
C ILE A 17 11.58 -7.65 51.70
N LEU A 18 11.25 -8.85 52.17
CA LEU A 18 10.76 -9.93 51.32
C LEU A 18 9.47 -9.37 50.70
N PHE A 19 9.61 -8.74 49.54
CA PHE A 19 8.53 -8.65 48.60
C PHE A 19 8.18 -10.10 48.30
N ASN A 20 7.16 -10.60 48.99
CA ASN A 20 6.48 -11.83 48.61
C ASN A 20 6.03 -11.62 47.17
N ARG A 21 6.86 -12.07 46.23
CA ARG A 21 6.50 -12.18 44.83
C ARG A 21 5.46 -13.29 44.82
N ILE A 22 4.18 -12.91 44.89
CA ILE A 22 3.08 -13.83 44.64
C ILE A 22 3.30 -14.31 43.21
N ILE A 23 3.79 -15.54 43.06
CA ILE A 23 3.86 -16.21 41.77
C ILE A 23 2.41 -16.59 41.47
N VAL A 24 1.68 -15.66 40.86
CA VAL A 24 0.38 -15.99 40.27
C VAL A 24 0.73 -16.87 39.08
N ASN A 25 0.60 -18.18 39.25
CA ASN A 25 0.55 -19.14 38.15
C ASN A 25 -0.76 -18.88 37.39
N GLY A 26 -0.84 -17.75 36.68
CA GLY A 26 -1.93 -17.49 35.76
C GLY A 26 -1.82 -18.51 34.64
N THR A 27 -2.84 -19.35 34.50
CA THR A 27 -3.07 -20.09 33.25
C THR A 27 -3.00 -19.06 32.13
N GLN A 28 -2.05 -19.22 31.20
CA GLN A 28 -2.03 -18.38 30.01
C GLN A 28 -3.27 -18.75 29.22
N ASP A 29 -4.32 -17.94 29.31
CA ASP A 29 -5.49 -18.04 28.46
C ASP A 29 -5.02 -17.76 27.03
N LYS A 30 -4.71 -18.84 26.30
CA LYS A 30 -4.39 -18.73 24.88
C LYS A 30 -5.64 -18.20 24.20
N PRO A 31 -5.55 -17.11 23.43
CA PRO A 31 -6.71 -16.63 22.69
C PRO A 31 -7.23 -17.78 21.82
N PRO A 32 -8.56 -17.94 21.69
CA PRO A 32 -9.11 -18.96 20.82
C PRO A 32 -8.58 -18.75 19.41
N PHE A 33 -8.28 -19.85 18.71
CA PHE A 33 -7.85 -19.76 17.31
C PHE A 33 -8.86 -18.93 16.51
N PRO A 34 -8.39 -18.00 15.66
CA PRO A 34 -9.29 -17.16 14.88
C PRO A 34 -10.18 -18.06 14.02
N ARG A 35 -11.50 -17.88 14.15
CA ARG A 35 -12.47 -18.61 13.33
C ARG A 35 -12.41 -18.03 11.92
N VAL A 36 -11.83 -18.79 11.01
CA VAL A 36 -11.80 -18.44 9.61
C VAL A 36 -13.13 -18.84 8.98
N LEU A 37 -13.85 -17.89 8.39
CA LEU A 37 -15.06 -18.20 7.63
C LEU A 37 -14.68 -18.95 6.35
N PRO A 38 -15.37 -20.05 5.99
CA PRO A 38 -15.11 -20.74 4.74
C PRO A 38 -15.53 -19.84 3.58
N VAL A 39 -14.54 -19.27 2.89
CA VAL A 39 -14.76 -18.57 1.62
C VAL A 39 -14.75 -19.61 0.50
N GLY A 40 -15.78 -19.61 -0.35
CA GLY A 40 -15.81 -20.46 -1.53
C GLY A 40 -14.66 -20.09 -2.47
N LEU A 41 -13.83 -21.06 -2.82
CA LEU A 41 -12.72 -20.85 -3.74
C LEU A 41 -13.25 -20.74 -5.17
N PRO A 42 -12.74 -19.80 -5.99
CA PRO A 42 -13.05 -19.74 -7.41
C PRO A 42 -12.49 -20.95 -8.17
N LEU A 43 -12.89 -21.09 -9.44
CA LEU A 43 -12.35 -22.15 -10.31
C LEU A 43 -10.84 -21.99 -10.55
N GLN A 44 -10.38 -20.74 -10.62
CA GLN A 44 -8.97 -20.39 -10.80
C GLN A 44 -8.50 -19.58 -9.58
N ASN A 45 -7.66 -20.21 -8.76
CA ASN A 45 -7.12 -19.59 -7.55
C ASN A 45 -5.83 -18.82 -7.81
N GLU A 46 -5.06 -19.28 -8.79
CA GLU A 46 -3.79 -18.67 -9.17
C GLU A 46 -3.98 -17.33 -9.85
N LEU A 47 -2.98 -16.46 -9.69
CA LEU A 47 -2.96 -15.18 -10.34
C LEU A 47 -2.76 -15.38 -11.87
N PRO A 48 -3.69 -14.93 -12.72
CA PRO A 48 -3.62 -15.20 -14.15
C PRO A 48 -2.48 -14.43 -14.81
N GLU A 49 -2.03 -14.96 -15.96
CA GLU A 49 -1.06 -14.29 -16.80
C GLU A 49 -1.63 -13.00 -17.39
N VAL A 50 -0.83 -11.95 -17.36
CA VAL A 50 -1.20 -10.65 -17.89
C VAL A 50 -0.58 -10.54 -19.29
N LYS A 51 -1.41 -10.28 -20.30
CA LYS A 51 -0.92 -10.10 -21.67
C LYS A 51 0.02 -8.89 -21.75
N TYR A 52 1.13 -9.04 -22.47
CA TYR A 52 2.13 -7.97 -22.65
C TYR A 52 1.60 -6.77 -23.45
N VAL A 53 0.93 -7.08 -24.57
CA VAL A 53 0.35 -6.10 -25.47
C VAL A 53 -1.16 -6.21 -25.32
N PRO A 54 -1.88 -5.08 -25.29
CA PRO A 54 -3.32 -5.13 -25.43
C PRO A 54 -3.70 -5.85 -26.73
N ASP A 55 -4.90 -6.41 -26.80
CA ASP A 55 -5.34 -7.10 -28.02
C ASP A 55 -5.36 -6.10 -29.19
N THR A 56 -4.56 -6.40 -30.21
CA THR A 56 -4.44 -5.54 -31.40
C THR A 56 -5.83 -5.34 -32.00
N PRO A 57 -6.24 -4.10 -32.35
CA PRO A 57 -7.54 -3.88 -32.96
C PRO A 57 -7.67 -4.74 -34.23
N PRO A 58 -8.87 -5.30 -34.51
CA PRO A 58 -9.08 -6.39 -35.48
C PRO A 58 -8.69 -6.08 -36.93
N ASN A 59 -8.32 -4.83 -37.25
CA ASN A 59 -8.02 -4.37 -38.60
C ASN A 59 -6.52 -4.13 -38.88
N HIS A 60 -5.61 -4.77 -38.14
CA HIS A 60 -4.15 -4.51 -38.25
C HIS A 60 -3.77 -3.02 -38.12
N LEU A 61 -4.61 -2.25 -37.43
CA LEU A 61 -4.39 -0.83 -37.21
C LEU A 61 -3.27 -0.66 -36.18
N VAL A 62 -2.27 0.15 -36.52
CA VAL A 62 -1.25 0.59 -35.58
C VAL A 62 -1.93 1.34 -34.43
N TYR A 63 -1.51 1.07 -33.19
CA TYR A 63 -2.00 1.79 -32.02
C TYR A 63 -1.91 3.31 -32.22
N PRO A 64 -2.96 4.06 -31.88
CA PRO A 64 -2.94 5.51 -32.04
C PRO A 64 -1.83 6.11 -31.18
N ASN A 65 -1.19 7.16 -31.70
CA ASN A 65 -0.13 7.85 -31.00
C ASN A 65 -0.68 8.57 -29.74
N MET A 66 -0.37 8.05 -28.55
CA MET A 66 -0.80 8.65 -27.28
C MET A 66 0.29 9.46 -26.59
N SER A 67 -0.02 10.64 -26.02
CA SER A 67 0.96 11.34 -25.17
C SER A 67 1.32 10.50 -23.93
N ARG A 68 2.36 10.86 -23.17
CA ARG A 68 2.76 10.10 -21.98
C ARG A 68 1.72 10.08 -20.84
N ARG A 69 0.69 10.94 -20.88
CA ARG A 69 -0.44 11.01 -19.92
C ARG A 69 -0.10 10.74 -18.44
N LEU A 70 0.94 11.41 -17.92
CA LEU A 70 1.33 11.27 -16.51
C LEU A 70 0.24 11.67 -15.49
N LEU A 71 -0.79 12.40 -15.96
CA LEU A 71 -1.98 12.74 -15.19
C LEU A 71 -2.74 11.52 -14.66
N GLU A 72 -2.61 10.36 -15.33
CA GLU A 72 -3.30 9.13 -14.92
C GLU A 72 -2.78 8.58 -13.58
N CYS A 73 -1.53 8.85 -13.24
CA CYS A 73 -0.95 8.52 -11.95
C CYS A 73 -1.27 9.55 -10.85
N ARG A 74 -1.72 10.76 -11.22
CA ARG A 74 -1.87 11.88 -10.29
C ARG A 74 -3.03 11.67 -9.32
N GLY A 75 -2.82 12.04 -8.06
CA GLY A 75 -3.85 12.02 -7.00
C GLY A 75 -4.12 10.64 -6.37
N VAL A 76 -5.26 10.55 -5.70
CA VAL A 76 -5.73 9.31 -5.05
C VAL A 76 -6.71 8.56 -5.94
N GLU A 77 -6.70 7.25 -5.81
CA GLU A 77 -7.70 6.34 -6.39
C GLU A 77 -9.03 6.49 -5.64
N ILE A 78 -10.14 6.57 -6.40
CA ILE A 78 -11.49 6.74 -5.85
C ILE A 78 -12.31 5.45 -5.96
N VAL A 79 -12.00 4.60 -6.95
CA VAL A 79 -12.82 3.43 -7.31
C VAL A 79 -12.26 2.14 -6.72
N HIS A 80 -10.95 1.93 -6.83
CA HIS A 80 -10.27 0.69 -6.44
C HIS A 80 -9.51 0.82 -5.12
N ASP A 81 -10.03 1.60 -4.18
CA ASP A 81 -9.47 1.83 -2.84
C ASP A 81 -9.91 0.78 -1.81
N LYS A 82 -11.04 0.08 -2.06
CA LYS A 82 -11.62 -0.92 -1.15
C LYS A 82 -11.44 -2.37 -1.60
N LEU A 83 -11.30 -3.26 -0.61
CA LEU A 83 -11.29 -4.71 -0.81
C LEU A 83 -12.71 -5.19 -1.15
N ILE A 84 -12.86 -5.96 -2.24
CA ILE A 84 -14.17 -6.49 -2.68
C ILE A 84 -14.54 -7.69 -1.79
N HIS A 85 -13.58 -8.58 -1.55
CA HIS A 85 -13.71 -9.79 -0.75
C HIS A 85 -13.53 -9.52 0.75
N LYS A 86 -13.16 -8.29 1.13
CA LYS A 86 -13.03 -7.83 2.52
C LYS A 86 -12.08 -8.69 3.37
N GLN A 87 -11.00 -9.19 2.77
CA GLN A 87 -9.98 -9.99 3.46
C GLN A 87 -8.64 -9.27 3.46
N PHE A 88 -7.80 -9.52 2.45
CA PHE A 88 -6.42 -9.02 2.39
C PHE A 88 -6.08 -8.46 1.03
N GLY A 89 -5.10 -7.56 0.98
CA GLY A 89 -4.55 -7.08 -0.28
C GLY A 89 -3.26 -6.29 -0.10
N ILE A 90 -2.77 -5.75 -1.21
CA ILE A 90 -1.63 -4.84 -1.24
C ILE A 90 -2.11 -3.50 -1.75
N MET A 91 -1.89 -2.44 -0.97
CA MET A 91 -2.30 -1.07 -1.29
C MET A 91 -1.09 -0.22 -1.66
N ALA A 92 -1.18 0.55 -2.75
CA ALA A 92 -0.15 1.50 -3.16
C ALA A 92 -0.15 2.74 -2.25
N LEU A 93 1.00 3.12 -1.70
CA LEU A 93 1.16 4.34 -0.89
C LEU A 93 1.56 5.56 -1.72
N ALA A 94 2.13 5.34 -2.91
CA ALA A 94 2.54 6.38 -3.84
C ALA A 94 2.11 5.99 -5.26
N PRO A 95 1.95 6.97 -6.15
CA PRO A 95 1.61 6.69 -7.52
C PRO A 95 2.83 6.13 -8.28
N GLY A 96 2.57 5.36 -9.33
CA GLY A 96 3.64 4.77 -10.12
C GLY A 96 3.16 4.13 -11.41
N LEU A 97 4.11 3.62 -12.19
CA LEU A 97 3.86 2.94 -13.47
C LEU A 97 4.28 1.48 -13.35
N MET A 98 3.36 0.56 -13.64
CA MET A 98 3.68 -0.86 -13.70
C MET A 98 3.88 -1.31 -15.15
N LYS A 99 5.10 -1.76 -15.44
CA LYS A 99 5.46 -2.50 -16.65
C LYS A 99 5.11 -3.99 -16.51
N GLU A 100 5.05 -4.68 -17.64
CA GLU A 100 4.87 -6.13 -17.72
C GLU A 100 5.81 -6.93 -16.80
N GLY A 101 7.11 -6.59 -16.77
CA GLY A 101 8.07 -7.30 -15.92
C GLY A 101 7.72 -7.30 -14.43
N HIS A 102 7.04 -6.26 -13.94
CA HIS A 102 6.56 -6.22 -12.56
C HIS A 102 5.37 -7.18 -12.36
N PHE A 103 4.43 -7.25 -13.31
CA PHE A 103 3.33 -8.22 -13.25
C PHE A 103 3.84 -9.65 -13.21
N ASN A 104 4.81 -10.00 -14.07
CA ASN A 104 5.37 -11.35 -14.12
C ASN A 104 6.11 -11.71 -12.82
N THR A 105 6.93 -10.79 -12.32
CA THR A 105 7.66 -10.99 -11.06
C THR A 105 6.70 -11.22 -9.89
N ILE A 106 5.65 -10.39 -9.81
CA ILE A 106 4.68 -10.47 -8.71
C ILE A 106 3.82 -11.73 -8.83
N ARG A 107 3.35 -12.08 -10.03
CA ARG A 107 2.62 -13.33 -10.28
C ARG A 107 3.43 -14.52 -9.81
N ASP A 108 4.70 -14.59 -10.20
CA ASP A 108 5.60 -15.65 -9.78
C ASP A 108 5.76 -15.70 -8.27
N MET A 109 5.94 -14.56 -7.61
CA MET A 109 6.05 -14.51 -6.14
C MET A 109 4.77 -14.97 -5.45
N VAL A 110 3.62 -14.56 -5.95
CA VAL A 110 2.30 -14.93 -5.41
C VAL A 110 2.08 -16.43 -5.58
N ASN A 111 2.17 -16.94 -6.81
CA ASN A 111 1.89 -18.35 -7.12
C ASN A 111 2.90 -19.32 -6.48
N LYS A 112 4.16 -18.89 -6.25
CA LYS A 112 5.18 -19.74 -5.61
C LYS A 112 5.16 -19.70 -4.09
N ARG A 113 4.75 -18.59 -3.47
CA ARG A 113 4.87 -18.38 -2.01
C ARG A 113 3.56 -18.52 -1.25
N ILE A 114 2.42 -18.37 -1.92
CA ILE A 114 1.09 -18.49 -1.30
C ILE A 114 0.50 -19.86 -1.64
N ASP A 115 -0.12 -20.49 -0.64
CA ASP A 115 -0.82 -21.75 -0.80
C ASP A 115 -2.16 -21.55 -1.52
N MET A 116 -2.21 -21.87 -2.81
CA MET A 116 -3.36 -21.67 -3.69
C MET A 116 -4.47 -22.72 -3.49
N GLU A 117 -4.25 -23.76 -2.68
CA GLU A 117 -5.32 -24.70 -2.32
C GLU A 117 -6.27 -24.08 -1.29
N ARG A 118 -5.76 -23.14 -0.47
CA ARG A 118 -6.49 -22.52 0.65
C ARG A 118 -6.86 -21.07 0.39
N CYS A 119 -6.19 -20.46 -0.58
CA CYS A 119 -6.33 -19.07 -0.96
C CYS A 119 -6.50 -18.91 -2.46
N PHE A 120 -7.04 -17.76 -2.85
CA PHE A 120 -7.09 -17.30 -4.24
C PHE A 120 -6.56 -15.88 -4.31
N SER A 121 -5.97 -15.55 -5.45
CA SER A 121 -5.37 -14.23 -5.70
C SER A 121 -5.97 -13.62 -6.96
N ILE A 122 -6.32 -12.33 -6.89
CA ILE A 122 -6.96 -11.60 -7.99
C ILE A 122 -6.21 -10.32 -8.27
N TRP A 123 -6.01 -10.02 -9.55
CA TRP A 123 -5.54 -8.71 -10.00
C TRP A 123 -6.64 -7.66 -9.83
N ARG A 124 -6.31 -6.56 -9.15
CA ARG A 124 -7.17 -5.36 -9.04
C ARG A 124 -6.69 -4.22 -9.95
N VAL A 125 -5.71 -4.53 -10.79
CA VAL A 125 -5.09 -3.62 -11.75
C VAL A 125 -5.24 -4.21 -13.14
N ASP A 126 -5.55 -3.33 -14.08
CA ASP A 126 -5.72 -3.68 -15.48
C ASP A 126 -4.38 -4.08 -16.13
N PRO A 127 -4.40 -4.95 -17.15
CA PRO A 127 -3.20 -5.24 -17.94
C PRO A 127 -2.57 -3.95 -18.51
N PRO A 128 -1.25 -3.96 -18.79
CA PRO A 128 -0.59 -2.84 -19.44
C PRO A 128 -1.28 -2.44 -20.74
N TRP A 129 -1.81 -1.20 -20.77
CA TRP A 129 -2.56 -0.69 -21.92
C TRP A 129 -1.97 0.62 -22.46
N HIS A 130 -1.22 1.35 -21.64
CA HIS A 130 -0.70 2.66 -22.02
C HIS A 130 0.66 2.52 -22.70
N PRO A 131 0.80 2.89 -23.99
CA PRO A 131 2.04 2.71 -24.74
C PRO A 131 3.10 3.72 -24.32
N TRP A 132 4.30 3.20 -24.09
CA TRP A 132 5.47 4.00 -23.79
C TRP A 132 6.43 4.02 -24.99
N TYR A 133 6.82 5.22 -25.40
CA TYR A 133 7.57 5.45 -26.64
C TYR A 133 9.00 5.91 -26.34
N PHE A 134 9.95 5.33 -27.06
CA PHE A 134 11.35 5.71 -27.01
C PHE A 134 11.89 5.98 -28.42
N LYS A 135 12.82 6.93 -28.49
CA LYS A 135 13.66 7.09 -29.68
C LYS A 135 14.89 6.25 -29.47
N GLY A 136 15.33 5.56 -30.53
CA GLY A 136 16.58 4.81 -30.49
C GLY A 136 17.76 5.70 -30.07
N LEU A 137 18.77 5.06 -29.49
CA LEU A 137 20.00 5.73 -29.05
C LEU A 137 20.64 6.49 -30.23
N ASN A 138 21.31 7.62 -29.94
CA ASN A 138 22.01 8.46 -30.92
C ASN A 138 21.13 9.14 -31.99
N LYS A 139 19.79 9.16 -31.84
CA LYS A 139 18.91 9.96 -32.69
C LYS A 139 18.82 11.41 -32.20
N LYS A 140 18.81 12.36 -33.13
CA LYS A 140 18.61 13.80 -32.82
C LYS A 140 17.16 14.08 -32.38
N ARG A 141 16.97 15.19 -31.66
CA ARG A 141 15.62 15.72 -31.37
C ARG A 141 14.92 16.09 -32.69
N GLY A 142 13.59 16.01 -32.74
CA GLY A 142 12.79 16.20 -33.97
C GLY A 142 12.43 14.90 -34.70
N ALA A 143 11.92 14.98 -35.93
CA ALA A 143 11.49 13.84 -36.77
C ALA A 143 10.35 12.97 -36.20
N GLY A 144 9.43 13.57 -35.44
CA GLY A 144 8.26 12.87 -34.91
C GLY A 144 8.52 12.03 -33.67
N LYS A 145 7.63 11.08 -33.40
CA LYS A 145 7.67 10.19 -32.23
C LYS A 145 8.40 8.89 -32.55
N GLY A 146 9.00 8.25 -31.55
CA GLY A 146 9.66 6.95 -31.72
C GLY A 146 8.67 5.78 -31.80
N SER A 147 9.19 4.56 -31.81
CA SER A 147 8.40 3.34 -31.72
C SER A 147 7.91 3.09 -30.28
N ILE A 148 6.87 2.27 -30.14
CA ILE A 148 6.42 1.76 -28.84
C ILE A 148 7.45 0.72 -28.38
N GLU A 149 7.96 0.85 -27.17
CA GLU A 149 8.89 -0.12 -26.59
C GLU A 149 8.16 -1.12 -25.72
N PHE A 150 7.33 -0.64 -24.80
CA PHE A 150 6.52 -1.44 -23.88
C PHE A 150 5.24 -0.71 -23.50
N PHE A 151 4.32 -1.45 -22.88
CA PHE A 151 3.10 -0.91 -22.29
C PHE A 151 3.24 -0.79 -20.77
N VAL A 152 2.50 0.16 -20.19
CA VAL A 152 2.44 0.38 -18.75
C VAL A 152 1.00 0.49 -18.27
N THR A 153 0.78 0.17 -17.01
CA THR A 153 -0.44 0.53 -16.28
C THR A 153 -0.12 1.62 -15.26
N PRO A 154 -0.75 2.81 -15.36
CA PRO A 154 -0.64 3.83 -14.33
C PRO A 154 -1.42 3.44 -13.08
N VAL A 155 -0.80 3.63 -11.93
CA VAL A 155 -1.36 3.34 -10.61
C VAL A 155 -1.37 4.63 -9.79
N LYS A 156 -2.52 4.93 -9.18
CA LYS A 156 -2.71 6.05 -8.26
C LYS A 156 -2.47 5.64 -6.82
N THR A 157 -2.33 6.65 -5.95
CA THR A 157 -2.22 6.45 -4.50
C THR A 157 -3.48 5.80 -3.94
N ASN A 158 -3.34 4.92 -2.94
CA ASN A 158 -4.40 4.13 -2.31
C ASN A 158 -5.08 3.08 -3.22
N ARG A 159 -4.59 2.84 -4.43
CA ARG A 159 -5.11 1.76 -5.27
C ARG A 159 -4.67 0.41 -4.72
N ILE A 160 -5.62 -0.53 -4.60
CA ILE A 160 -5.32 -1.92 -4.31
C ILE A 160 -4.81 -2.59 -5.59
N ILE A 161 -3.66 -3.26 -5.49
CA ILE A 161 -2.97 -3.90 -6.63
C ILE A 161 -3.42 -5.35 -6.77
N ILE A 162 -3.36 -6.08 -5.66
CA ILE A 162 -3.70 -7.49 -5.56
C ILE A 162 -4.64 -7.64 -4.38
N GLU A 163 -5.64 -8.48 -4.58
CA GLU A 163 -6.52 -8.94 -3.52
C GLU A 163 -6.32 -10.43 -3.32
N ILE A 164 -6.21 -10.84 -2.07
CA ILE A 164 -6.09 -12.24 -1.68
C ILE A 164 -7.24 -12.57 -0.77
N GLY A 165 -7.93 -13.65 -1.12
CA GLY A 165 -8.93 -14.25 -0.27
C GLY A 165 -8.63 -15.70 0.06
N GLY A 166 -9.40 -16.25 0.99
CA GLY A 166 -9.30 -17.63 1.42
C GLY A 166 -9.27 -17.78 2.93
N THR A 167 -8.63 -18.86 3.38
CA THR A 167 -8.71 -19.31 4.77
C THR A 167 -7.49 -18.98 5.63
N LEU A 168 -6.43 -18.43 5.05
CA LEU A 168 -5.21 -18.10 5.78
C LEU A 168 -5.37 -16.83 6.65
N SER A 169 -4.62 -16.75 7.74
CA SER A 169 -4.59 -15.58 8.61
C SER A 169 -3.68 -14.48 8.04
N PHE A 170 -3.95 -13.22 8.41
CA PHE A 170 -3.13 -12.10 7.96
C PHE A 170 -1.68 -12.19 8.44
N ASP A 171 -1.46 -12.64 9.69
CA ASP A 171 -0.13 -12.77 10.27
C ASP A 171 0.76 -13.73 9.47
N TYR A 172 0.17 -14.84 8.99
CA TYR A 172 0.86 -15.78 8.10
C TYR A 172 1.23 -15.15 6.76
N LEU A 173 0.29 -14.40 6.15
CA LEU A 173 0.50 -13.77 4.85
C LEU A 173 1.38 -12.52 4.91
N TYR A 174 1.48 -11.85 6.06
CA TYR A 174 2.09 -10.53 6.19
C TYR A 174 3.51 -10.45 5.63
N ARG A 175 4.37 -11.41 5.97
CA ARG A 175 5.78 -11.45 5.49
C ARG A 175 5.87 -11.65 3.99
N THR A 176 5.03 -12.53 3.45
CA THR A 176 4.97 -12.81 2.01
C THR A 176 4.46 -11.59 1.26
N LEU A 177 3.39 -10.95 1.74
CA LEU A 177 2.84 -9.75 1.14
C LEU A 177 3.79 -8.56 1.22
N LEU A 178 4.54 -8.43 2.33
CA LEU A 178 5.57 -7.41 2.46
C LEU A 178 6.67 -7.60 1.41
N SER A 179 7.13 -8.84 1.20
CA SER A 179 8.11 -9.12 0.15
C SER A 179 7.58 -8.76 -1.24
N ILE A 180 6.31 -9.04 -1.52
CA ILE A 180 5.67 -8.68 -2.79
C ILE A 180 5.55 -7.15 -2.93
N ALA A 181 5.23 -6.46 -1.83
CA ALA A 181 5.14 -5.01 -1.80
C ALA A 181 6.50 -4.34 -2.07
N GLU A 182 7.60 -4.92 -1.61
CA GLU A 182 8.97 -4.46 -1.90
C GLU A 182 9.37 -4.67 -3.37
N ALA A 183 8.79 -5.66 -4.04
CA ALA A 183 9.05 -5.92 -5.46
C ALA A 183 8.33 -4.94 -6.41
N LEU A 184 7.36 -4.18 -5.90
CA LEU A 184 6.67 -3.14 -6.68
C LEU A 184 7.59 -1.94 -6.95
N PRO A 185 7.40 -1.24 -8.08
CA PRO A 185 8.21 -0.06 -8.43
C PRO A 185 7.90 1.19 -7.59
N PHE A 186 6.92 1.11 -6.68
CA PHE A 186 6.47 2.17 -5.79
C PHE A 186 6.23 1.59 -4.38
N PRO A 187 6.31 2.42 -3.32
CA PRO A 187 6.03 1.96 -1.97
C PRO A 187 4.58 1.48 -1.87
N ALA A 188 4.42 0.27 -1.35
CA ALA A 188 3.15 -0.37 -1.11
C ALA A 188 3.14 -1.02 0.28
N ILE A 189 1.95 -1.29 0.81
CA ILE A 189 1.79 -1.89 2.13
C ILE A 189 0.77 -3.04 2.07
N PRO A 190 1.03 -4.17 2.76
CA PRO A 190 0.01 -5.17 2.98
C PRO A 190 -1.11 -4.62 3.87
N VAL A 191 -2.36 -4.83 3.47
CA VAL A 191 -3.55 -4.36 4.19
C VAL A 191 -4.52 -5.50 4.44
N SER A 192 -5.21 -5.43 5.58
CA SER A 192 -6.37 -6.26 5.91
C SER A 192 -7.61 -5.37 6.04
N GLN A 193 -8.79 -5.97 5.93
CA GLN A 193 -10.04 -5.24 6.10
C GLN A 193 -10.12 -4.53 7.46
N GLU A 194 -9.78 -5.23 8.55
CA GLU A 194 -9.77 -4.66 9.90
C GLU A 194 -8.84 -3.44 10.01
N LEU A 195 -7.70 -3.47 9.30
CA LEU A 195 -6.72 -2.40 9.32
C LEU A 195 -7.21 -1.19 8.50
N LEU A 196 -7.88 -1.41 7.37
CA LEU A 196 -8.54 -0.34 6.61
C LEU A 196 -9.67 0.32 7.42
N ASP A 197 -10.52 -0.48 8.07
CA ASP A 197 -11.62 0.02 8.90
C ASP A 197 -11.10 0.83 10.10
N LYS A 198 -10.00 0.38 10.72
CA LYS A 198 -9.31 1.13 11.79
C LYS A 198 -8.79 2.47 11.27
N TRP A 199 -8.09 2.48 10.14
CA TRP A 199 -7.60 3.73 9.54
C TRP A 199 -8.73 4.70 9.18
N ASP A 200 -9.84 4.21 8.65
CA ASP A 200 -10.99 5.04 8.31
C ASP A 200 -11.65 5.63 9.58
N ALA A 201 -11.82 4.82 10.62
CA ALA A 201 -12.32 5.27 11.92
C ALA A 201 -11.37 6.30 12.57
N GLU A 202 -10.07 6.05 12.55
CA GLU A 202 -9.04 6.98 13.05
C GLU A 202 -9.06 8.30 12.29
N ARG A 203 -9.13 8.27 10.94
CA ARG A 203 -9.23 9.48 10.12
C ARG A 203 -10.49 10.27 10.46
N LYS A 204 -11.65 9.61 10.60
CA LYS A 204 -12.91 10.26 10.98
C LYS A 204 -12.83 10.89 12.37
N GLN A 205 -12.30 10.16 13.35
CA GLN A 205 -12.10 10.68 14.70
C GLN A 205 -11.14 11.87 14.74
N LEU A 206 -10.03 11.82 13.99
CA LEU A 206 -9.08 12.94 13.88
C LEU A 206 -9.74 14.16 13.23
N GLN A 207 -10.62 13.95 12.24
CA GLN A 207 -11.36 15.03 11.60
C GLN A 207 -12.38 15.68 12.54
N GLU A 208 -13.10 14.89 13.34
CA GLU A 208 -14.07 15.38 14.34
C GLU A 208 -13.39 16.08 15.51
N LYS A 209 -12.24 15.57 15.97
CA LYS A 209 -11.46 16.15 17.08
C LYS A 209 -10.58 17.34 16.66
N ASN A 210 -10.58 17.72 15.38
CA ASN A 210 -9.74 18.80 14.91
C ASN A 210 -10.20 20.15 15.47
N VAL A 211 -9.44 20.70 16.42
CA VAL A 211 -9.68 22.01 17.05
C VAL A 211 -9.32 23.17 16.11
N ASN A 212 -8.43 22.94 15.14
CA ASN A 212 -7.95 24.01 14.27
C ASN A 212 -9.10 24.56 13.39
N PRO A 213 -9.42 25.86 13.48
CA PRO A 213 -10.48 26.47 12.68
C PRO A 213 -10.18 26.45 11.17
N LEU A 214 -8.90 26.42 10.78
CA LEU A 214 -8.47 26.46 9.38
C LEU A 214 -8.11 25.05 8.87
N ARG A 215 -9.10 24.37 8.27
CA ARG A 215 -8.88 23.10 7.56
C ARG A 215 -8.22 23.35 6.20
N TRP A 216 -7.28 22.49 5.81
CA TRP A 216 -6.60 22.55 4.50
C TRP A 216 -7.57 22.65 3.32
N GLU A 217 -8.58 21.77 3.29
CA GLU A 217 -9.64 21.77 2.28
C GLU A 217 -10.40 23.10 2.22
N TYR A 218 -10.71 23.69 3.37
CA TYR A 218 -11.43 24.97 3.45
C TYR A 218 -10.58 26.12 2.92
N LEU A 219 -9.30 26.14 3.29
CA LEU A 219 -8.34 27.17 2.89
C LEU A 219 -8.17 27.21 1.37
N ILE A 220 -7.96 26.03 0.76
CA ILE A 220 -7.81 25.92 -0.68
C ILE A 220 -9.12 26.21 -1.41
N ARG A 221 -10.25 25.61 -1.03
CA ARG A 221 -11.50 25.79 -1.80
C ARG A 221 -12.00 27.24 -1.82
N ASN A 222 -11.80 27.97 -0.72
CA ASN A 222 -12.24 29.35 -0.61
C ASN A 222 -11.20 30.38 -1.09
N ASN A 223 -10.10 29.92 -1.72
CA ASN A 223 -9.02 30.77 -2.20
C ASN A 223 -8.54 31.79 -1.14
N ILE A 224 -8.39 31.35 0.12
CA ILE A 224 -8.01 32.25 1.21
C ILE A 224 -6.61 32.81 0.92
N MET A 225 -6.45 34.13 1.09
CA MET A 225 -5.21 34.85 0.77
C MET A 225 -4.74 34.67 -0.69
N ASN A 226 -5.66 34.42 -1.62
CA ASN A 226 -5.33 34.21 -3.03
C ASN A 226 -4.34 33.04 -3.25
N CYS A 227 -4.48 31.97 -2.48
CA CYS A 227 -3.60 30.79 -2.55
C CYS A 227 -3.63 30.09 -3.94
N HIS A 228 -4.70 30.28 -4.72
CA HIS A 228 -4.83 29.73 -6.09
C HIS A 228 -3.76 30.19 -7.05
N ARG A 229 -3.08 31.32 -6.77
CA ARG A 229 -1.89 31.73 -7.52
C ARG A 229 -0.78 30.67 -7.47
N PHE A 230 -0.73 29.86 -6.41
CA PHE A 230 0.34 28.88 -6.15
C PHE A 230 -0.14 27.42 -6.21
N THR A 231 -1.43 27.17 -6.43
CA THR A 231 -2.01 25.82 -6.47
C THR A 231 -2.59 25.51 -7.83
N ASP A 232 -2.52 24.24 -8.22
CA ASP A 232 -3.11 23.74 -9.47
C ASP A 232 -4.56 23.26 -9.26
N PHE A 233 -5.30 23.03 -10.35
CA PHE A 233 -6.67 22.49 -10.31
C PHE A 233 -6.76 21.21 -9.47
N TYR A 234 -5.79 20.30 -9.63
CA TYR A 234 -5.75 19.03 -8.89
C TYR A 234 -5.49 19.22 -7.39
N ASP A 235 -4.75 20.25 -6.99
CA ASP A 235 -4.56 20.56 -5.56
C ASP A 235 -5.90 20.96 -4.91
N ILE A 236 -6.80 21.60 -5.69
CA ILE A 236 -8.16 21.96 -5.26
C ILE A 236 -9.08 20.74 -5.22
N GLU A 237 -9.05 19.91 -6.26
CA GLU A 237 -9.86 18.68 -6.37
C GLU A 237 -9.53 17.71 -5.22
N PHE A 238 -8.24 17.47 -4.97
CA PHE A 238 -7.77 16.53 -3.95
C PHE A 238 -7.53 17.17 -2.58
N ALA A 239 -7.88 18.45 -2.37
CA ALA A 239 -7.66 19.17 -1.11
C ALA A 239 -8.24 18.44 0.11
N ARG A 240 -9.31 17.65 -0.04
CA ARG A 240 -9.90 16.87 1.05
C ARG A 240 -8.97 15.80 1.63
N TYR A 241 -8.03 15.30 0.82
CA TYR A 241 -7.08 14.26 1.22
C TYR A 241 -5.77 14.81 1.80
N GLY A 242 -5.62 16.14 1.82
CA GLY A 242 -4.47 16.83 2.40
C GLY A 242 -3.36 17.18 1.39
N PRO A 243 -2.30 17.84 1.86
CA PRO A 243 -1.27 18.44 0.99
C PRO A 243 -0.32 17.41 0.34
N LYS A 244 -0.27 16.17 0.85
CA LYS A 244 0.65 15.13 0.36
C LYS A 244 0.11 14.34 -0.83
N VAL A 245 -1.09 14.65 -1.29
CA VAL A 245 -1.75 13.98 -2.41
C VAL A 245 -1.47 14.75 -3.69
N ARG A 246 -0.33 14.45 -4.32
CA ARG A 246 0.01 14.91 -5.67
C ARG A 246 0.31 13.71 -6.56
#